data_AF-F4P7R7-F1
#
_entry.id   AF-F4P7R7-F1
#
_cell.length_a   1.000
_cell.length_b   1.000
_cell.length_c   1.000
_cell.angle_alpha   90.00
_cell.angle_beta   90.00
_cell.angle_gamma   90.00
#
_symmetry.space_group_name_H-M   'P 1'
#
loop_
_entity.id
_entity.type
_entity.pdbx_description
1 polymer ?
#
loop_
_entity_poly.entity_id
_entity_poly.type
_entity_poly.pdbx_seq_one_letter_code
_entity_poly.pdbx_strand_id
1 'polypeptide(L)'
;MKELIKHLEDLKLLTADAQLYKADEIWDRLLVLILELYNQNRRSTDALQRLQSIELQDIITKYLEYNRPSLQIKVMEFTTVFLRMMYGDDRFKISHRLSNQIVQLMQSPSRQVKMAASHD
;
A
#
# COMPACT_ATOMS: atom_id res chain seq x y z
N MET A 1 -2.64 13.22 7.74
CA MET A 1 -3.78 13.07 6.79
C MET A 1 -3.63 13.85 5.50
N LYS A 2 -3.54 15.20 5.50
CA LYS A 2 -3.36 15.97 4.25
C LYS A 2 -2.10 15.56 3.48
N GLU A 3 -1.00 15.32 4.18
CA GLU A 3 0.25 14.84 3.58
C GLU A 3 0.12 13.43 3.00
N LEU A 4 -0.55 12.52 3.71
CA LEU A 4 -0.78 11.16 3.23
C LEU A 4 -1.62 11.16 1.94
N ILE A 5 -2.68 11.96 1.89
CA ILE A 5 -3.51 12.13 0.68
C ILE A 5 -2.68 12.70 -0.47
N LYS A 6 -1.92 13.78 -0.22
CA LYS A 6 -1.06 14.40 -1.23
C LYS A 6 -0.07 13.40 -1.83
N HIS A 7 0.58 12.58 -1.00
CA HIS A 7 1.52 11.59 -1.49
C HIS A 7 0.87 10.46 -2.30
N LEU A 8 -0.38 10.09 -1.99
CA LEU A 8 -1.14 9.16 -2.85
C LEU A 8 -1.52 9.79 -4.19
N GLU A 9 -1.87 11.08 -4.21
CA GLU A 9 -2.10 11.81 -5.46
C GLU A 9 -0.81 11.94 -6.28
N ASP A 10 0.32 12.22 -5.63
CA ASP A 10 1.65 12.23 -6.27
C ASP A 10 1.92 10.87 -6.95
N LEU A 11 1.62 9.74 -6.28
CA LEU A 11 1.77 8.40 -6.86
C LEU A 11 0.89 8.15 -8.09
N LYS A 12 -0.32 8.75 -8.18
CA LYS A 12 -1.17 8.65 -9.38
C LYS A 12 -0.53 9.36 -10.57
N LEU A 13 0.12 10.49 -10.34
CA LEU A 13 0.80 11.28 -11.37
C LEU A 13 2.09 10.62 -11.87
N LEU A 14 2.69 9.74 -11.08
CA LEU A 14 3.82 8.92 -11.52
C LEU A 14 3.31 7.80 -12.45
N THR A 15 3.37 8.04 -13.75
CA THR A 15 2.93 7.10 -14.80
C THR A 15 4.07 6.51 -15.63
N ALA A 16 5.29 7.03 -15.49
CA ALA A 16 6.44 6.58 -16.26
C ALA A 16 7.40 5.71 -15.43
N ASP A 17 7.87 4.60 -16.01
CA ASP A 17 8.83 3.67 -15.39
C ASP A 17 10.13 4.36 -14.94
N ALA A 18 10.53 5.44 -15.64
CA ALA A 18 11.68 6.26 -15.28
C ALA A 18 11.53 6.99 -13.92
N GLN A 19 10.31 7.05 -13.37
CA GLN A 19 10.04 7.70 -12.08
C GLN A 19 9.86 6.70 -10.93
N LEU A 20 10.16 5.42 -11.14
CA LEU A 20 10.07 4.39 -10.10
C LEU A 20 10.95 4.67 -8.87
N TYR A 21 12.07 5.40 -9.02
CA TYR A 21 12.87 5.82 -7.86
C TYR A 21 12.12 6.83 -6.97
N LYS A 22 11.37 7.75 -7.57
CA LYS A 22 10.51 8.69 -6.84
C LYS A 22 9.35 7.97 -6.18
N ALA A 23 8.78 6.97 -6.84
CA ALA A 23 7.74 6.15 -6.25
C ALA A 23 8.27 5.44 -4.99
N ASP A 24 9.49 4.93 -5.03
CA ASP A 24 10.13 4.26 -3.91
C ASP A 24 10.26 5.17 -2.67
N GLU A 25 10.68 6.43 -2.87
CA GLU A 25 10.74 7.45 -1.82
C GLU A 25 9.36 7.84 -1.28
N ILE A 26 8.35 7.95 -2.16
CA ILE A 26 7.00 8.30 -1.76
C ILE A 26 6.37 7.16 -0.96
N TRP A 27 6.58 5.90 -1.35
CA TRP A 27 6.10 4.75 -0.59
C TRP A 27 6.75 4.65 0.80
N ASP A 28 8.03 4.98 0.95
CA ASP A 28 8.68 5.06 2.27
C ASP A 28 8.01 6.10 3.17
N ARG A 29 7.75 7.29 2.63
CA ARG A 29 7.05 8.35 3.38
C ARG A 29 5.63 7.95 3.73
N LEU A 30 4.92 7.31 2.82
CA LEU A 30 3.57 6.80 3.06
C LEU A 30 3.54 5.75 4.17
N LEU A 31 4.54 4.86 4.22
CA LEU A 31 4.65 3.83 5.25
C LEU A 31 4.83 4.45 6.65
N VAL A 32 5.71 5.44 6.78
CA VAL A 32 5.90 6.17 8.04
C VAL A 32 4.61 6.86 8.47
N LEU A 33 3.97 7.60 7.56
CA LEU A 33 2.74 8.34 7.85
C LEU A 33 1.59 7.41 8.26
N ILE A 34 1.44 6.24 7.64
CA ILE A 34 0.36 5.32 8.01
C ILE A 34 0.62 4.62 9.35
N LEU A 35 1.88 4.31 9.68
CA LEU A 35 2.26 3.76 10.98
C LEU A 35 2.04 4.77 12.11
N GLU A 36 2.40 6.04 11.89
CA GLU A 36 2.10 7.12 12.84
C GLU A 36 0.59 7.25 13.08
N LEU A 37 -0.22 7.20 12.01
CA LEU A 37 -1.67 7.24 12.12
C LEU A 37 -2.24 6.03 12.87
N TYR A 38 -1.70 4.83 12.64
CA TYR A 38 -2.08 3.62 13.37
C TYR A 38 -1.80 3.76 14.87
N ASN A 39 -0.59 4.22 15.22
CA ASN A 39 -0.16 4.37 16.62
C ASN A 39 -0.90 5.48 17.36
N GLN A 40 -1.33 6.55 16.67
CA GLN A 40 -2.01 7.67 17.32
C GLN A 40 -3.46 7.38 17.72
N ASN A 41 -4.03 6.21 17.37
CA ASN A 41 -5.38 5.74 17.76
C ASN A 41 -6.51 6.79 17.65
N ARG A 42 -6.33 7.84 16.84
CA ARG A 42 -7.29 8.93 16.69
C ARG A 42 -8.27 8.53 15.60
N ARG A 43 -9.42 7.99 16.03
CA ARG A 43 -10.68 7.84 15.26
C ARG A 43 -10.44 7.89 13.75
N SER A 44 -9.89 6.79 13.26
CA SER A 44 -9.41 6.63 11.89
C SER A 44 -10.54 6.60 10.85
N THR A 45 -11.81 6.73 11.25
CA THR A 45 -12.95 6.51 10.36
C THR A 45 -12.99 7.50 9.19
N ASP A 46 -12.84 8.81 9.40
CA ASP A 46 -12.86 9.79 8.29
C ASP A 46 -11.60 9.66 7.40
N ALA A 47 -10.47 9.38 8.04
CA ALA A 47 -9.19 9.17 7.38
C ALA A 47 -9.19 7.93 6.47
N LEU A 48 -9.69 6.81 6.97
CA LEU A 48 -9.82 5.54 6.25
C LEU A 48 -10.86 5.66 5.13
N GLN A 49 -11.97 6.37 5.34
CA GLN A 49 -12.96 6.63 4.28
C GLN A 49 -12.37 7.47 3.14
N ARG A 50 -11.60 8.52 3.44
CA ARG A 50 -10.90 9.29 2.42
C ARG A 50 -9.87 8.46 1.67
N LEU A 51 -9.17 7.56 2.36
CA LEU A 51 -8.22 6.65 1.74
C LEU A 51 -8.88 5.66 0.77
N GLN A 52 -10.05 5.13 1.14
CA GLN A 52 -10.86 4.31 0.23
C GLN A 52 -11.34 5.11 -0.99
N SER A 53 -11.73 6.39 -0.79
CA SER A 53 -12.21 7.28 -1.85
C SER A 53 -11.13 7.61 -2.91
N ILE A 54 -9.85 7.58 -2.52
CA ILE A 54 -8.73 7.92 -3.42
C ILE A 54 -8.41 6.79 -4.42
N GLU A 55 -9.25 5.74 -4.53
CA GLU A 55 -8.97 4.56 -5.37
C GLU A 55 -7.61 3.94 -5.01
N LEU A 56 -7.27 3.91 -3.72
CA LEU A 56 -6.02 3.34 -3.22
C LEU A 56 -5.78 1.91 -3.74
N GLN A 57 -6.86 1.17 -4.01
CA GLN A 57 -6.80 -0.16 -4.62
C GLN A 57 -6.12 -0.16 -5.99
N ASP A 58 -6.44 0.82 -6.83
CA ASP A 58 -5.90 0.92 -8.20
C ASP A 58 -4.43 1.36 -8.17
N ILE A 59 -4.07 2.25 -7.25
CA ILE A 59 -2.67 2.62 -6.99
C ILE A 59 -1.89 1.38 -6.56
N ILE A 60 -2.34 0.69 -5.52
CA ILE A 60 -1.66 -0.52 -5.00
C ILE A 60 -1.51 -1.57 -6.11
N THR A 61 -2.57 -1.84 -6.87
CA THR A 61 -2.55 -2.85 -7.94
C THR A 61 -1.52 -2.48 -9.01
N LYS A 62 -1.56 -1.25 -9.51
CA LYS A 62 -0.59 -0.74 -10.49
C LYS A 62 0.85 -0.90 -9.99
N TYR A 63 1.10 -0.58 -8.72
CA TYR A 63 2.45 -0.65 -8.18
C TYR A 63 2.93 -2.08 -7.88
N LEU A 64 2.00 -3.00 -7.59
CA LEU A 64 2.32 -4.43 -7.44
C LEU A 64 2.59 -5.12 -8.77
N GLU A 65 2.06 -4.61 -9.89
CA GLU A 65 2.33 -5.11 -11.24
C GLU A 65 3.76 -4.78 -11.72
N TYR A 66 4.39 -3.72 -11.21
CA TYR A 66 5.79 -3.46 -11.51
C TYR A 66 6.68 -4.59 -10.98
N ASN A 67 7.52 -5.16 -11.84
CA ASN A 67 8.43 -6.27 -11.51
C ASN A 67 9.67 -5.83 -10.70
N ARG A 68 9.50 -4.90 -9.74
CA ARG A 68 10.54 -4.34 -8.88
C ARG A 68 10.35 -4.82 -7.43
N PRO A 69 11.13 -5.80 -6.96
CA PRO A 69 10.90 -6.43 -5.66
C PRO A 69 10.91 -5.47 -4.47
N SER A 70 11.84 -4.50 -4.45
CA SER A 70 11.94 -3.51 -3.37
C SER A 70 10.66 -2.68 -3.21
N LEU A 71 10.08 -2.26 -4.33
CA LEU A 71 8.87 -1.44 -4.36
C LEU A 71 7.64 -2.26 -3.94
N GLN A 72 7.56 -3.51 -4.39
CA GLN A 72 6.48 -4.42 -4.03
C GLN A 72 6.43 -4.69 -2.52
N ILE A 73 7.59 -4.87 -1.88
CA ILE A 73 7.68 -5.07 -0.42
C ILE A 73 7.09 -3.86 0.31
N LYS A 74 7.51 -2.65 -0.04
CA LYS A 74 7.00 -1.40 0.57
C LYS A 74 5.49 -1.23 0.40
N VAL A 75 5.00 -1.48 -0.81
CA VAL A 75 3.55 -1.44 -1.09
C VAL A 75 2.80 -2.46 -0.24
N MET A 76 3.35 -3.67 -0.05
CA MET A 76 2.75 -4.70 0.79
C MET A 76 2.74 -4.32 2.28
N GLU A 77 3.83 -3.76 2.80
CA GLU A 77 3.91 -3.30 4.18
C GLU A 77 2.86 -2.22 4.47
N PHE A 78 2.79 -1.20 3.60
CA PHE A 78 1.78 -0.15 3.67
C PHE A 78 0.37 -0.75 3.67
N THR A 79 0.10 -1.67 2.73
CA THR A 79 -1.22 -2.27 2.58
C THR A 79 -1.60 -3.12 3.79
N THR A 80 -0.64 -3.80 4.42
CA THR A 80 -0.87 -4.59 5.64
C THR A 80 -1.27 -3.70 6.81
N VAL A 81 -0.58 -2.58 7.01
CA VAL A 81 -0.93 -1.61 8.06
C VAL A 81 -2.30 -1.01 7.80
N PHE A 82 -2.58 -0.61 6.55
CA PHE A 82 -3.88 -0.10 6.14
C PHE A 82 -5.01 -1.10 6.41
N LEU A 83 -4.82 -2.38 6.06
CA LEU A 83 -5.79 -3.43 6.34
C LEU A 83 -5.98 -3.64 7.84
N ARG A 84 -4.92 -3.64 8.66
CA ARG A 84 -5.06 -3.74 10.13
C ARG A 84 -5.87 -2.60 10.72
N MET A 85 -5.69 -1.39 10.20
CA MET A 85 -6.52 -0.23 10.58
C MET A 85 -7.98 -0.41 10.21
N MET A 86 -8.26 -1.02 9.05
CA MET A 86 -9.62 -1.31 8.60
C MET A 86 -10.28 -2.47 9.35
N TYR A 87 -9.58 -3.59 9.55
CA TYR A 87 -10.12 -4.75 10.25
C TYR A 87 -10.32 -4.50 11.75
N GLY A 88 -9.62 -3.53 12.34
CA GLY A 88 -9.88 -3.05 13.70
C GLY A 88 -11.11 -2.15 13.86
N ASP A 89 -11.72 -1.69 12.75
CA ASP A 89 -12.96 -0.90 12.76
C ASP A 89 -14.01 -1.63 11.92
N ASP A 90 -14.95 -2.32 12.61
CA ASP A 90 -16.00 -3.18 12.01
C ASP A 90 -16.84 -2.51 10.89
N ARG A 91 -16.77 -1.18 10.76
CA ARG A 91 -17.41 -0.38 9.71
C ARG A 91 -16.70 -0.48 8.35
N PHE A 92 -15.48 -1.02 8.28
CA PHE A 92 -14.66 -1.11 7.07
C PHE A 92 -14.57 -2.53 6.49
N LYS A 93 -15.67 -3.30 6.55
CA LYS A 93 -15.83 -4.63 5.90
C LYS A 93 -15.57 -4.67 4.38
N ILE A 94 -15.22 -3.55 3.76
CA ILE A 94 -15.02 -3.43 2.32
C ILE A 94 -13.53 -3.39 2.02
N SER A 95 -12.94 -4.57 1.80
CA SER A 95 -11.91 -4.78 0.75
C SER A 95 -11.56 -6.25 0.58
N HIS A 96 -12.58 -7.13 0.48
CA HIS A 96 -12.35 -8.53 0.12
C HIS A 96 -11.53 -8.66 -1.18
N ARG A 97 -11.73 -7.76 -2.15
CA ARG A 97 -10.96 -7.75 -3.39
C ARG A 97 -9.46 -7.45 -3.18
N LEU A 98 -9.14 -6.40 -2.43
CA LEU A 98 -7.77 -6.03 -2.10
C LEU A 98 -7.09 -7.13 -1.28
N SER A 99 -7.75 -7.64 -0.23
CA SER A 99 -7.27 -8.77 0.56
C SER A 99 -7.02 -10.00 -0.32
N ASN A 100 -7.94 -10.34 -1.22
CA ASN A 100 -7.78 -11.47 -2.14
C ASN A 100 -6.64 -11.24 -3.14
N GLN A 101 -6.49 -10.04 -3.70
CA GLN A 101 -5.38 -9.70 -4.61
C GLN A 101 -4.03 -9.76 -3.91
N ILE A 102 -3.93 -9.28 -2.67
CA ILE A 102 -2.70 -9.38 -1.86
C ILE A 102 -2.40 -10.84 -1.55
N VAL A 103 -3.39 -11.63 -1.15
CA VAL A 103 -3.24 -13.07 -0.89
C VAL A 103 -2.76 -13.79 -2.15
N GLN A 104 -3.38 -13.55 -3.31
CA GLN A 104 -2.97 -14.14 -4.59
C GLN A 104 -1.56 -13.71 -4.99
N LEU A 105 -1.21 -12.43 -4.79
CA LEU A 105 0.12 -11.92 -5.06
C LEU A 105 1.18 -12.51 -4.12
N MET A 106 0.87 -12.80 -2.85
CA MET A 106 1.76 -13.50 -1.92
C MET A 106 1.93 -14.99 -2.28
N GLN A 107 0.89 -15.60 -2.84
CA GLN A 107 0.89 -17.00 -3.26
C GLN A 107 1.47 -17.22 -4.67
N SER A 108 1.78 -16.14 -5.40
CA SER A 108 2.39 -16.20 -6.72
C SER A 108 3.79 -16.87 -6.63
N PRO A 109 4.04 -17.95 -7.40
CA PRO A 109 5.32 -18.67 -7.41
C PRO A 109 6.51 -17.75 -7.72
N SER A 110 6.29 -16.75 -8.57
CA SER A 110 7.30 -15.76 -8.97
C SER A 110 7.81 -14.91 -7.80
N ARG A 111 7.01 -14.74 -6.74
CA ARG A 111 7.43 -14.03 -5.52
C ARG A 111 8.12 -14.93 -4.51
N GLN A 112 7.66 -16.18 -4.34
CA GLN A 112 8.32 -17.13 -3.44
C GLN A 112 9.78 -17.38 -3.85
N VAL A 113 10.04 -17.50 -5.16
CA VAL A 113 11.39 -17.67 -5.71
C VAL A 113 12.25 -16.41 -5.52
N LYS A 114 11.68 -15.20 -5.64
CA LYS A 114 12.42 -13.94 -5.47
C LYS A 114 12.74 -13.58 -4.02
N MET A 115 11.90 -13.94 -3.05
CA MET A 115 12.20 -13.76 -1.63
C MET A 115 13.30 -14.72 -1.17
N ALA A 116 13.30 -15.97 -1.67
CA ALA A 116 14.38 -16.91 -1.42
C ALA A 116 15.73 -16.43 -2.01
N ALA A 117 15.71 -15.77 -3.17
CA ALA A 117 16.91 -15.28 -3.84
C ALA A 117 17.50 -13.98 -3.24
N SER A 118 16.78 -13.26 -2.37
CA SER A 118 17.30 -12.08 -1.66
C SER A 118 17.92 -12.42 -0.30
N HIS A 119 17.98 -13.71 0.07
CA HIS A 119 18.53 -14.19 1.33
C HIS A 119 19.89 -14.92 1.21
N ASP A 120 20.51 -14.89 0.03
CA ASP A 120 21.93 -15.26 -0.20
C ASP A 120 22.77 -13.99 -0.40
#